data_AF-J0D193-F1
#
_entry.id   AF-J0D193-F1
#
_cell.length_a   1.000
_cell.length_b   1.000
_cell.length_c   1.000
_cell.angle_alpha   90.00
_cell.angle_beta   90.00
_cell.angle_gamma   90.00
#
_symmetry.space_group_name_H-M   'P 1'
#
loop_
_entity.id
_entity.type
_entity.pdbx_description
1 polymer ?
#
loop_
_entity_poly.entity_id
_entity_poly.type
_entity_poly.pdbx_seq_one_letter_code
_entity_poly.pdbx_strand_id
1 'polypeptide(L)'
;MECMLQLLLMCQGMLKHLEVATNNQPPSVSAVPLAFPSLRSLALHDVPFFMDWPQIALPNITALALDESAADTEMLLLVMQMSHSVTSLMLCSGLHLPVVPDIVQHLANVSHVEFAKIVPCNGDFEVPDRFLALLVDSVPYIWPKLASLRFGTGMGLSHGCGRGLLRLIKKRKLPPHSAVDDPRSRISHVSFVDDAPAWLVEEVERLLVL
;
A
#
# COMPACT_ATOMS: atom_id res chain seq x y z
N MET A 1 -19.19 -16.75 15.08
CA MET A 1 -17.76 -16.40 14.91
C MET A 1 -16.85 -17.62 15.05
N GLU A 2 -17.16 -18.57 15.92
CA GLU A 2 -16.48 -19.88 15.97
C GLU A 2 -16.43 -20.58 14.59
N CYS A 3 -17.50 -20.49 13.80
CA CYS A 3 -17.51 -21.01 12.43
C CYS A 3 -16.46 -20.33 11.53
N MET A 4 -16.18 -19.03 11.71
CA MET A 4 -15.20 -18.31 10.91
C MET A 4 -13.77 -18.73 11.29
N LEU A 5 -13.48 -18.85 12.59
CA LEU A 5 -12.18 -19.35 13.05
C LEU A 5 -11.95 -20.80 12.62
N GLN A 6 -12.97 -21.65 12.70
CA GLN A 6 -12.91 -23.03 12.20
C GLN A 6 -12.68 -23.07 10.68
N LEU A 7 -13.36 -22.23 9.91
CA LEU A 7 -13.13 -22.10 8.47
C LEU A 7 -11.70 -21.64 8.17
N LEU A 8 -11.18 -20.65 8.90
CA LEU A 8 -9.80 -20.19 8.74
C LEU A 8 -8.80 -21.31 9.07
N LEU A 9 -9.01 -22.05 10.16
CA LEU A 9 -8.18 -23.19 10.54
C LEU A 9 -8.22 -24.32 9.50
N MET A 10 -9.40 -24.61 8.93
CA MET A 10 -9.56 -25.60 7.87
C MET A 10 -8.88 -25.18 6.58
N CYS A 11 -8.85 -23.88 6.27
CA CYS A 11 -8.36 -23.35 5.01
C CYS A 11 -6.91 -22.82 5.07
N GLN A 12 -6.25 -22.84 6.23
CA GLN A 12 -4.95 -22.17 6.46
C GLN A 12 -3.85 -22.56 5.46
N GLY A 13 -3.84 -23.81 5.01
CA GLY A 13 -2.87 -24.31 4.04
C GLY A 13 -3.17 -23.97 2.58
N MET A 14 -4.39 -23.55 2.26
CA MET A 14 -4.87 -23.32 0.89
C MET A 14 -5.18 -21.86 0.57
N LEU A 15 -5.40 -21.05 1.61
CA LEU A 15 -5.77 -19.65 1.46
C LEU A 15 -4.63 -18.85 0.83
N LYS A 16 -4.88 -18.27 -0.36
CA LYS A 16 -3.92 -17.42 -1.08
C LYS A 16 -4.22 -15.94 -0.94
N HIS A 17 -5.51 -15.61 -0.82
CA HIS A 17 -6.03 -14.26 -0.70
C HIS A 17 -6.95 -14.22 0.51
N LEU A 18 -6.71 -13.25 1.40
CA LEU A 18 -7.55 -12.99 2.55
C LEU A 18 -7.94 -11.52 2.52
N GLU A 19 -9.23 -11.27 2.54
CA GLU A 19 -9.80 -9.93 2.68
C GLU A 19 -10.53 -9.90 4.01
N VAL A 20 -10.16 -8.95 4.86
CA VAL A 20 -10.75 -8.74 6.18
C VAL A 20 -11.47 -7.41 6.13
N ALA A 21 -12.80 -7.47 6.17
CA ALA A 21 -13.69 -6.32 6.31
C ALA A 21 -14.58 -6.55 7.53
N THR A 22 -14.56 -5.65 8.52
CA THR A 22 -15.32 -5.87 9.76
C THR A 22 -16.03 -4.62 10.26
N ASN A 23 -17.32 -4.52 9.95
CA ASN A 23 -18.15 -3.41 10.43
C ASN A 23 -18.57 -3.54 11.91
N ASN A 24 -18.13 -4.60 12.60
CA ASN A 24 -18.56 -4.94 13.96
C ASN A 24 -17.38 -5.34 14.83
N GLN A 25 -17.40 -4.92 16.09
CA GLN A 25 -16.41 -5.28 17.11
C GLN A 25 -16.43 -6.80 17.34
N PRO A 26 -15.35 -7.54 17.05
CA PRO A 26 -15.28 -8.95 17.37
C PRO A 26 -15.17 -9.13 18.90
N PRO A 27 -15.84 -10.14 19.50
CA PRO A 27 -15.58 -10.54 20.87
C PRO A 27 -14.13 -11.00 21.00
N SER A 28 -13.53 -10.74 22.16
CA SER A 28 -12.17 -11.14 22.51
C SER A 28 -12.00 -12.65 22.34
N VAL A 29 -11.43 -13.09 21.22
CA VAL A 29 -11.19 -14.52 20.96
C VAL A 29 -9.84 -14.92 21.54
N SER A 30 -9.82 -16.08 22.19
CA SER A 30 -8.62 -16.67 22.81
C SER A 30 -7.48 -16.87 21.80
N ALA A 31 -6.27 -16.61 22.30
CA ALA A 31 -4.95 -16.59 21.66
C ALA A 31 -4.50 -17.92 21.02
N VAL A 32 -5.14 -18.36 19.93
CA VAL A 32 -4.63 -19.46 19.11
C VAL A 32 -3.73 -18.88 18.01
N PRO A 33 -2.42 -19.23 17.97
CA PRO A 33 -1.56 -18.82 16.87
C PRO A 33 -2.07 -19.34 15.54
N LEU A 34 -2.20 -18.45 14.55
CA LEU A 34 -2.64 -18.80 13.20
C LEU A 34 -1.48 -18.62 12.23
N ALA A 35 -1.24 -19.59 11.36
CA ALA A 35 -0.22 -19.50 10.34
C ALA A 35 -0.83 -19.71 8.95
N PHE A 36 -0.58 -18.76 8.04
CA PHE A 36 -1.09 -18.84 6.67
C PHE A 36 0.08 -18.92 5.67
N PRO A 37 0.78 -20.06 5.56
CA PRO A 37 1.99 -20.19 4.75
C PRO A 37 1.73 -20.01 3.24
N SER A 38 0.52 -20.28 2.78
CA SER A 38 0.12 -20.13 1.38
C SER A 38 -0.42 -18.73 1.05
N LEU A 39 -0.62 -17.88 2.05
CA LEU A 39 -1.16 -16.53 1.82
C LEU A 39 -0.14 -15.70 1.05
N ARG A 40 -0.63 -15.00 0.03
CA ARG A 40 0.16 -14.12 -0.85
C ARG A 40 -0.38 -12.70 -0.86
N SER A 41 -1.67 -12.54 -0.60
CA SER A 41 -2.37 -11.25 -0.60
C SER A 41 -3.21 -11.11 0.67
N LEU A 42 -3.05 -9.98 1.35
CA LEU A 42 -3.91 -9.57 2.46
C LEU A 42 -4.48 -8.19 2.14
N ALA A 43 -5.79 -8.06 2.33
CA ALA A 43 -6.48 -6.79 2.19
C ALA A 43 -7.23 -6.50 3.50
N LEU A 44 -7.01 -5.30 4.05
CA LEU A 44 -7.52 -4.88 5.35
C LEU A 44 -8.39 -3.64 5.16
N HIS A 45 -9.69 -3.80 5.41
CA HIS A 45 -10.72 -2.77 5.23
C HIS A 45 -11.51 -2.62 6.52
N ASP A 46 -11.66 -1.39 7.01
CA ASP A 46 -12.50 -1.09 8.18
C ASP A 46 -12.31 -2.08 9.33
N VAL A 47 -11.06 -2.43 9.66
CA VAL A 47 -10.77 -3.46 10.68
C VAL A 47 -10.63 -2.81 12.05
N PRO A 48 -11.65 -2.85 12.94
CA PRO A 48 -11.50 -2.51 14.35
C PRO A 48 -10.36 -3.32 14.97
N PHE A 49 -9.40 -2.58 15.51
CA PHE A 49 -8.17 -3.05 16.12
C PHE A 49 -8.43 -3.81 17.42
N PHE A 50 -8.74 -5.11 17.30
CA PHE A 50 -8.85 -6.03 18.44
C PHE A 50 -8.38 -7.45 18.12
N MET A 51 -7.80 -7.69 16.94
CA MET A 51 -7.10 -8.97 16.70
C MET A 51 -5.72 -8.88 17.35
N ASP A 52 -5.36 -9.91 18.13
CA ASP A 52 -3.97 -10.17 18.53
C ASP A 52 -3.14 -10.56 17.29
N TRP A 53 -2.98 -9.62 16.35
CA TRP A 53 -2.13 -9.72 15.15
C TRP A 53 -0.73 -10.27 15.40
N PRO A 54 -0.06 -10.03 16.56
CA PRO A 54 1.26 -10.60 16.82
C PRO A 54 1.30 -12.14 16.73
N GLN A 55 0.14 -12.81 16.80
CA GLN A 55 0.03 -14.26 16.76
C GLN A 55 -0.26 -14.82 15.35
N ILE A 56 -0.42 -13.96 14.34
CA ILE A 56 -0.69 -14.38 12.96
C ILE A 56 0.61 -14.37 12.16
N ALA A 57 1.07 -15.56 11.75
CA ALA A 57 2.27 -15.71 10.93
C ALA A 57 1.91 -15.67 9.42
N LEU A 58 2.45 -14.66 8.72
CA LEU A 58 2.23 -14.40 7.30
C LEU A 58 3.54 -14.43 6.48
N PRO A 59 4.29 -15.55 6.51
CA PRO A 59 5.70 -15.58 6.08
C PRO A 59 5.93 -15.31 4.60
N ASN A 60 4.92 -15.49 3.76
CA ASN A 60 5.06 -15.43 2.30
C ASN A 60 4.16 -14.38 1.65
N ILE A 61 3.69 -13.41 2.43
CA ILE A 61 2.87 -12.35 1.86
C ILE A 61 3.66 -11.51 0.87
N THR A 62 3.02 -11.10 -0.22
CA THR A 62 3.66 -10.33 -1.29
C THR A 62 2.85 -9.10 -1.68
N ALA A 63 1.54 -9.14 -1.46
CA ALA A 63 0.62 -8.06 -1.73
C ALA A 63 -0.13 -7.66 -0.44
N LEU A 64 -0.17 -6.36 -0.18
CA LEU A 64 -0.87 -5.79 0.96
C LEU A 64 -1.80 -4.68 0.43
N ALA A 65 -3.07 -4.70 0.81
CA ALA A 65 -3.99 -3.59 0.59
C ALA A 65 -4.38 -2.97 1.94
N LEU A 66 -4.19 -1.67 2.08
CA LEU A 66 -4.47 -0.91 3.30
C LEU A 66 -5.49 0.18 3.01
N ASP A 67 -6.52 0.26 3.84
CA ASP A 67 -7.45 1.38 3.90
C ASP A 67 -6.95 2.48 4.88
N GLU A 68 -7.54 3.67 4.81
CA GLU A 68 -7.45 4.76 5.80
C GLU A 68 -7.62 4.24 7.23
N SER A 69 -8.61 3.39 7.44
CA SER A 69 -8.91 2.81 8.76
C SER A 69 -7.80 1.92 9.28
N ALA A 70 -6.81 1.54 8.47
CA ALA A 70 -5.69 0.68 8.86
C ALA A 70 -4.47 1.48 9.34
N ALA A 71 -4.55 2.81 9.39
CA ALA A 71 -3.44 3.67 9.79
C ALA A 71 -3.41 3.92 11.31
N ASP A 72 -3.16 2.86 12.10
CA ASP A 72 -2.94 2.94 13.56
C ASP A 72 -1.62 2.25 13.96
N THR A 73 -1.13 2.54 15.15
CA THR A 73 0.11 2.03 15.77
C THR A 73 0.11 0.51 15.90
N GLU A 74 -1.04 -0.15 16.07
CA GLU A 74 -1.10 -1.61 16.12
C GLU A 74 -0.83 -2.24 14.74
N MET A 75 -1.30 -1.59 13.68
CA MET A 75 -1.03 -1.99 12.30
C MET A 75 0.44 -1.86 11.93
N LEU A 76 1.16 -0.93 12.56
CA LEU A 76 2.59 -0.81 12.40
C LEU A 76 3.31 -2.12 12.75
N LEU A 77 2.94 -2.79 13.86
CA LEU A 77 3.56 -4.05 14.26
C LEU A 77 3.33 -5.15 13.23
N LEU A 78 2.10 -5.27 12.74
CA LEU A 78 1.73 -6.23 11.71
C LEU A 78 2.48 -5.95 10.39
N VAL A 79 2.56 -4.68 9.98
CA VAL A 79 3.30 -4.25 8.79
C VAL A 79 4.80 -4.51 8.95
N MET A 80 5.38 -4.28 10.12
CA MET A 80 6.78 -4.58 10.41
C MET A 80 7.09 -6.08 10.24
N GLN A 81 6.19 -6.97 10.68
CA GLN A 81 6.37 -8.42 10.48
C GLN A 81 6.45 -8.81 9.00
N MET A 82 5.68 -8.12 8.15
CA MET A 82 5.56 -8.41 6.71
C MET A 82 6.47 -7.54 5.82
N SER A 83 7.15 -6.56 6.41
CA SER A 83 7.93 -5.53 5.71
C SER A 83 8.93 -6.06 4.68
N HIS A 84 9.53 -7.22 4.96
CA HIS A 84 10.55 -7.83 4.13
C HIS A 84 9.99 -8.62 2.95
N SER A 85 8.72 -9.01 2.96
CA SER A 85 8.13 -9.88 1.93
C SER A 85 7.15 -9.14 1.01
N VAL A 86 6.53 -8.05 1.49
CA VAL A 86 5.62 -7.24 0.67
C VAL A 86 6.37 -6.51 -0.45
N THR A 87 5.95 -6.77 -1.69
CA THR A 87 6.46 -6.13 -2.91
C THR A 87 5.41 -5.30 -3.63
N SER A 88 4.13 -5.56 -3.37
CA SER A 88 2.99 -4.85 -3.95
C SER A 88 2.15 -4.24 -2.84
N LEU A 89 1.89 -2.94 -2.93
CA LEU A 89 1.06 -2.21 -1.97
C LEU A 89 -0.10 -1.57 -2.70
N MET A 90 -1.31 -1.80 -2.22
CA MET A 90 -2.49 -1.05 -2.62
C MET A 90 -2.90 -0.13 -1.47
N LEU A 91 -3.04 1.15 -1.76
CA LEU A 91 -3.49 2.16 -0.83
C LEU A 91 -4.90 2.58 -1.21
N CYS A 92 -5.82 2.33 -0.30
CA CYS A 92 -7.26 2.46 -0.49
C CYS A 92 -7.81 3.60 0.37
N SER A 93 -8.68 4.42 -0.22
CA SER A 93 -9.43 5.46 0.49
C SER A 93 -8.54 6.45 1.27
N GLY A 94 -9.13 7.48 1.89
CA GLY A 94 -8.46 8.72 2.29
C GLY A 94 -7.11 8.54 3.00
N LEU A 95 -6.01 8.91 2.35
CA LEU A 95 -4.70 8.95 3.01
C LEU A 95 -4.66 10.12 4.00
N HIS A 96 -5.14 9.90 5.23
CA HIS A 96 -4.89 10.83 6.31
C HIS A 96 -3.41 10.83 6.64
N LEU A 97 -2.78 11.97 6.33
CA LEU A 97 -1.35 12.13 6.24
C LEU A 97 -0.50 12.06 7.50
N PRO A 98 -1.01 12.14 8.75
CA PRO A 98 -0.09 12.05 9.86
C PRO A 98 0.46 10.63 10.07
N VAL A 99 -0.31 9.56 9.79
CA VAL A 99 0.08 8.19 10.21
C VAL A 99 0.56 7.32 9.04
N VAL A 100 0.02 7.52 7.83
CA VAL A 100 0.38 6.71 6.66
C VAL A 100 1.91 6.68 6.41
N PRO A 101 2.65 7.80 6.46
CA PRO A 101 4.10 7.80 6.25
C PRO A 101 4.86 6.85 7.18
N ASP A 102 4.46 6.81 8.46
CA ASP A 102 5.12 6.03 9.49
C ASP A 102 4.95 4.52 9.26
N ILE A 103 3.84 4.11 8.67
CA ILE A 103 3.59 2.71 8.31
C ILE A 103 4.31 2.36 7.00
N VAL A 104 4.15 3.18 5.97
CA VAL A 104 4.65 2.84 4.63
C VAL A 104 6.17 2.88 4.52
N GLN A 105 6.87 3.63 5.36
CA GLN A 105 8.33 3.68 5.37
C GLN A 105 8.97 2.32 5.71
N HIS A 106 8.27 1.45 6.45
CA HIS A 106 8.78 0.12 6.79
C HIS A 106 8.74 -0.85 5.61
N LEU A 107 7.91 -0.58 4.59
CA LEU A 107 7.70 -1.46 3.44
C LEU A 107 8.80 -1.27 2.36
N ALA A 108 10.08 -1.37 2.74
CA ALA A 108 11.21 -1.01 1.87
C ALA A 108 11.31 -1.85 0.58
N ASN A 109 10.71 -3.04 0.54
CA ASN A 109 10.72 -3.93 -0.61
C ASN A 109 9.60 -3.68 -1.63
N VAL A 110 8.70 -2.73 -1.35
CA VAL A 110 7.65 -2.35 -2.28
C VAL A 110 8.24 -1.82 -3.58
N SER A 111 7.82 -2.44 -4.67
CA SER A 111 8.19 -2.11 -6.05
C SER A 111 6.99 -1.68 -6.89
N HIS A 112 5.77 -2.05 -6.46
CA HIS A 112 4.53 -1.76 -7.15
C HIS A 112 3.57 -1.11 -6.16
N VAL A 113 3.07 0.08 -6.48
CA VAL A 113 2.08 0.78 -5.68
C VAL A 113 0.86 1.08 -6.53
N GLU A 114 -0.31 0.72 -6.02
CA GLU A 114 -1.61 1.06 -6.61
C GLU A 114 -2.40 1.96 -5.65
N PHE A 115 -2.91 3.06 -6.17
CA PHE A 115 -3.88 3.90 -5.48
C PHE A 115 -5.25 3.62 -6.08
N ALA A 116 -6.17 3.06 -5.32
CA ALA A 116 -7.48 2.71 -5.84
C ALA A 116 -8.56 2.96 -4.80
N LYS A 117 -9.77 3.24 -5.26
CA LYS A 117 -10.93 3.30 -4.36
C LYS A 117 -11.55 1.93 -4.22
N ILE A 118 -11.82 1.50 -2.99
CA ILE A 118 -12.61 0.29 -2.74
C ILE A 118 -14.08 0.68 -2.66
N VAL A 119 -14.91 0.00 -3.44
CA VAL A 119 -16.37 0.17 -3.44
C VAL A 119 -16.92 -0.60 -2.23
N PRO A 120 -17.81 -0.03 -1.40
CA PRO A 120 -18.68 1.13 -1.66
C PRO A 120 -18.37 2.35 -0.78
N CYS A 121 -17.19 2.96 -0.89
CA CYS A 121 -16.96 4.25 -0.22
C CYS A 121 -17.71 5.38 -0.95
N ASN A 122 -18.44 6.23 -0.23
CA ASN A 122 -19.03 7.45 -0.78
C ASN A 122 -17.98 8.57 -0.77
N GLY A 123 -17.75 9.24 -1.91
CA GLY A 123 -16.79 10.36 -2.03
C GLY A 123 -15.66 10.11 -3.03
N ASP A 124 -15.01 11.18 -3.48
CA ASP A 124 -13.89 11.09 -4.41
C ASP A 124 -12.60 10.75 -3.64
N PHE A 125 -11.88 9.72 -4.10
CA PHE A 125 -10.58 9.38 -3.53
C PHE A 125 -9.50 10.13 -4.33
N GLU A 126 -8.74 10.99 -3.64
CA GLU A 126 -7.64 11.73 -4.24
C GLU A 126 -6.35 11.44 -3.49
N VAL A 127 -5.24 11.29 -4.23
CA VAL A 127 -3.90 11.15 -3.66
C VAL A 127 -3.34 12.55 -3.49
N PRO A 128 -3.18 13.06 -2.26
CA PRO A 128 -2.78 14.44 -2.07
C PRO A 128 -1.37 14.68 -2.60
N ASP A 129 -1.18 15.80 -3.30
CA ASP A 129 0.14 16.19 -3.84
C ASP A 129 1.23 16.28 -2.74
N ARG A 130 0.81 16.66 -1.52
CA ARG A 130 1.61 16.68 -0.30
C ARG A 130 2.09 15.29 0.14
N PHE A 131 1.30 14.23 -0.07
CA PHE A 131 1.73 12.85 0.19
C PHE A 131 2.86 12.47 -0.77
N LEU A 132 2.69 12.75 -2.06
CA LEU A 132 3.72 12.47 -3.06
C LEU A 132 4.98 13.30 -2.81
N ALA A 133 4.84 14.57 -2.41
CA ALA A 133 5.97 15.42 -2.01
C ALA A 133 6.74 14.83 -0.82
N LEU A 134 6.04 14.29 0.19
CA LEU A 134 6.66 13.59 1.31
C LEU A 134 7.50 12.39 0.83
N LEU A 135 6.99 11.60 -0.13
CA LEU A 135 7.78 10.51 -0.74
C LEU A 135 9.04 11.02 -1.45
N VAL A 136 8.96 12.19 -2.11
CA VAL A 136 10.11 12.82 -2.79
C VAL A 136 11.20 13.25 -1.81
N ASP A 137 10.79 13.84 -0.69
CA ASP A 137 11.66 14.53 0.24
C ASP A 137 12.12 13.62 1.40
N SER A 138 11.56 12.41 1.52
CA SER A 138 11.93 11.41 2.53
C SER A 138 13.40 10.97 2.46
N VAL A 139 14.05 10.91 3.62
CA VAL A 139 15.40 10.37 3.82
C VAL A 139 15.41 9.51 5.09
N PRO A 140 15.62 8.18 5.02
CA PRO A 140 15.83 7.39 3.80
C PRO A 140 14.60 7.38 2.88
N TYR A 141 14.80 7.01 1.61
CA TYR A 141 13.71 6.97 0.63
C TYR A 141 12.64 5.96 1.03
N ILE A 142 11.38 6.40 1.10
CA ILE A 142 10.23 5.51 1.21
C ILE A 142 10.15 4.68 -0.08
N TRP A 143 10.05 3.35 0.03
CA TRP A 143 10.03 2.41 -1.09
C TRP A 143 11.21 2.61 -2.06
N PRO A 144 12.45 2.34 -1.63
CA PRO A 144 13.63 2.47 -2.50
C PRO A 144 13.49 1.63 -3.77
N LYS A 145 12.79 0.49 -3.73
CA LYS A 145 12.57 -0.41 -4.88
C LYS A 145 11.40 -0.04 -5.80
N LEU A 146 10.72 1.09 -5.56
CA LEU A 146 9.57 1.51 -6.34
C LEU A 146 9.90 1.63 -7.84
N ALA A 147 9.21 0.83 -8.66
CA ALA A 147 9.36 0.78 -10.11
C ALA A 147 8.06 1.07 -10.86
N SER A 148 6.91 0.78 -10.23
CA SER A 148 5.59 0.92 -10.85
C SER A 148 4.61 1.66 -9.95
N LEU A 149 3.88 2.61 -10.54
CA LEU A 149 2.76 3.31 -9.91
C LEU A 149 1.48 3.11 -10.74
N ARG A 150 0.37 2.82 -10.09
CA ARG A 150 -0.93 2.69 -10.73
C ARG A 150 -1.95 3.57 -10.01
N PHE A 151 -2.69 4.35 -10.78
CA PHE A 151 -3.83 5.13 -10.31
C PHE A 151 -5.09 4.45 -10.83
N GLY A 152 -5.72 3.67 -9.96
CA GLY A 152 -6.85 2.79 -10.23
C GLY A 152 -8.20 3.51 -10.33
N THR A 153 -9.27 2.74 -10.46
CA THR A 153 -10.65 3.24 -10.62
C THR A 153 -11.10 4.06 -9.40
N GLY A 154 -11.92 5.09 -9.65
CA GLY A 154 -12.50 5.93 -8.59
C GLY A 154 -11.51 6.93 -7.98
N MET A 155 -10.33 7.07 -8.60
CA MET A 155 -9.34 8.09 -8.30
C MET A 155 -9.68 9.41 -9.01
N GLY A 156 -9.96 10.44 -8.23
CA GLY A 156 -9.98 11.81 -8.73
C GLY A 156 -8.54 12.31 -8.92
N LEU A 157 -8.09 12.46 -10.17
CA LEU A 157 -6.90 13.25 -10.48
C LEU A 157 -7.33 14.71 -10.67
N SER A 158 -7.75 15.35 -9.58
CA SER A 158 -8.11 16.77 -9.61
C SER A 158 -6.93 17.64 -10.03
N HIS A 159 -7.20 18.90 -10.38
CA HIS A 159 -6.25 19.90 -10.88
C HIS A 159 -5.00 20.13 -9.99
N GLY A 160 -4.92 19.52 -8.81
CA GLY A 160 -3.76 19.57 -7.91
C GLY A 160 -2.80 18.37 -7.96
N CYS A 161 -3.20 17.18 -8.41
CA CYS A 161 -2.48 15.92 -8.12
C CYS A 161 -1.32 15.56 -9.07
N GLY A 162 -1.00 16.42 -10.04
CA GLY A 162 0.03 16.13 -11.03
C GLY A 162 1.45 16.52 -10.59
N ARG A 163 1.61 17.60 -9.83
CA ARG A 163 2.96 18.17 -9.59
C ARG A 163 3.79 17.27 -8.67
N GLY A 164 3.17 16.71 -7.63
CA GLY A 164 3.79 15.75 -6.72
C GLY A 164 4.29 14.51 -7.46
N LEU A 165 3.44 13.93 -8.33
CA LEU A 165 3.80 12.76 -9.15
C LEU A 165 4.97 13.06 -10.08
N LEU A 166 4.91 14.18 -10.82
CA LEU A 166 5.98 14.58 -11.73
C LEU A 166 7.30 14.84 -10.98
N ARG A 167 7.25 15.45 -9.79
CA ARG A 167 8.43 15.63 -8.93
C ARG A 167 9.00 14.28 -8.48
N LEU A 168 8.15 13.34 -8.09
CA LEU A 168 8.57 11.99 -7.67
C LEU A 168 9.29 11.25 -8.80
N ILE A 169 8.70 11.24 -10.00
CA ILE A 169 9.29 10.62 -11.19
C ILE A 169 10.64 11.28 -11.51
N LYS A 170 10.72 12.61 -11.53
CA LYS A 170 11.98 13.34 -11.79
C LYS A 170 13.06 13.00 -10.76
N LYS A 171 12.71 12.99 -9.47
CA LYS A 171 13.65 12.68 -8.38
C LYS A 171 14.21 11.26 -8.47
N ARG A 172 13.41 10.30 -8.92
CA ARG A 172 13.77 8.88 -9.11
C ARG A 172 14.48 8.58 -10.42
N LYS A 173 14.55 9.54 -11.35
CA LYS A 173 15.33 9.44 -12.59
C LYS A 173 16.76 9.91 -12.49
N LEU A 174 17.04 10.83 -11.58
CA LEU A 174 18.38 11.38 -11.44
C LEU A 174 19.35 10.23 -11.17
N PRO A 175 20.43 10.09 -11.96
CA PRO A 175 21.44 9.08 -11.69
C PRO A 175 21.95 9.28 -10.25
N PRO A 176 22.20 8.18 -9.53
CA PRO A 176 22.65 8.27 -8.15
C PRO A 176 23.92 9.09 -8.11
N HIS A 177 23.94 10.11 -7.24
CA HIS A 177 25.05 11.08 -7.18
C HIS A 177 26.38 10.39 -6.80
N SER A 178 26.28 9.19 -6.20
CA SER A 178 27.33 8.21 -5.96
C SER A 178 26.76 6.81 -6.21
N ALA A 179 27.37 6.04 -7.13
CA ALA A 179 26.90 4.71 -7.53
C ALA A 179 26.97 3.63 -6.43
N VAL A 180 27.46 3.97 -5.24
CA VAL A 180 27.80 3.01 -4.17
C VAL A 180 26.73 2.97 -3.07
N ASP A 181 25.92 4.02 -2.88
CA ASP A 181 25.06 4.16 -1.67
C ASP A 181 23.58 4.46 -1.94
N ASP A 182 23.12 4.48 -3.19
CA ASP A 182 21.76 4.88 -3.51
C ASP A 182 20.89 3.68 -3.91
N PRO A 183 20.08 3.10 -3.00
CA PRO A 183 19.26 1.92 -3.27
C PRO A 183 18.02 2.22 -4.14
N ARG A 184 17.90 3.44 -4.68
CA ARG A 184 16.72 3.86 -5.43
C ARG A 184 16.63 3.21 -6.81
N SER A 185 15.51 2.53 -7.03
CA SER A 185 15.05 2.10 -8.33
C SER A 185 14.42 3.26 -9.10
N ARG A 186 14.60 3.24 -10.43
CA ARG A 186 13.95 4.13 -11.37
C ARG A 186 12.49 3.68 -11.55
N ILE A 187 11.57 4.63 -11.48
CA ILE A 187 10.18 4.39 -11.88
C ILE A 187 10.16 4.24 -13.41
N SER A 188 9.76 3.06 -13.87
CA SER A 188 9.70 2.69 -15.29
C SER A 188 8.26 2.59 -15.80
N HIS A 189 7.28 2.44 -14.91
CA HIS A 189 5.89 2.31 -15.28
C HIS A 189 4.98 3.20 -14.43
N VAL A 190 4.10 3.95 -15.09
CA VAL A 190 3.01 4.68 -14.45
C VAL A 190 1.77 4.49 -15.31
N SER A 191 0.69 4.00 -14.72
CA SER A 191 -0.57 3.78 -15.43
C SER A 191 -1.72 4.51 -14.73
N PHE A 192 -2.64 5.02 -15.52
CA PHE A 192 -3.87 5.66 -15.05
C PHE A 192 -5.07 4.85 -15.56
N VAL A 193 -6.07 4.67 -14.71
CA VAL A 193 -7.41 4.27 -15.14
C VAL A 193 -8.11 5.51 -15.70
N ASP A 194 -9.08 5.26 -16.59
CA ASP A 194 -9.86 6.26 -17.34
C ASP A 194 -10.17 7.52 -16.49
N ASP A 195 -10.06 8.70 -17.13
CA ASP A 195 -10.29 10.06 -16.59
C ASP A 195 -9.04 10.88 -16.16
N ALA A 196 -7.83 10.36 -16.37
CA ALA A 196 -6.62 11.19 -16.19
C ALA A 196 -6.54 12.33 -17.23
N PRO A 197 -6.17 13.56 -16.83
CA PRO A 197 -5.96 14.65 -17.78
C PRO A 197 -4.88 14.28 -18.81
N ALA A 198 -5.18 14.45 -20.11
CA ALA A 198 -4.27 14.07 -21.21
C ALA A 198 -2.86 14.68 -21.05
N TRP A 199 -2.78 15.94 -20.62
CA TRP A 199 -1.49 16.61 -20.39
C TRP A 199 -0.62 15.90 -19.34
N LEU A 200 -1.23 15.27 -18.33
CA LEU A 200 -0.50 14.56 -17.28
C LEU A 200 0.02 13.23 -17.82
N VAL A 201 -0.81 12.52 -18.57
CA VAL A 201 -0.43 11.25 -19.23
C VAL A 201 0.77 11.49 -20.16
N GLU A 202 0.68 12.47 -21.06
CA GLU A 202 1.75 12.82 -21.99
C GLU A 202 3.04 13.22 -21.28
N GLU A 203 2.96 14.05 -20.23
CA GLU A 203 4.14 14.49 -19.49
C GLU A 203 4.79 13.33 -18.70
N VAL A 204 3.99 12.41 -18.16
CA VAL A 204 4.49 11.20 -17.51
C VAL A 204 5.19 10.29 -18.52
N GLU A 205 4.58 10.01 -19.67
CA GLU A 205 5.19 9.22 -20.74
C GLU A 205 6.51 9.84 -21.22
N ARG A 206 6.49 11.14 -21.50
CA ARG A 206 7.68 11.92 -21.90
C ARG A 206 8.77 11.77 -20.86
N LEU A 207 8.43 11.89 -19.57
CA LEU A 207 9.41 11.68 -18.52
C LEU A 207 9.92 10.25 -18.56
N LEU A 208 9.07 9.21 -18.62
CA LEU A 208 9.46 7.79 -18.53
C LEU A 208 10.44 7.33 -19.63
N VAL A 209 10.37 7.93 -20.82
CA VAL A 209 11.28 7.62 -21.96
C VAL A 209 12.68 8.25 -21.81
N LEU A 210 12.78 9.43 -21.20
CA LEU A 210 14.06 10.13 -20.93
C LEU A 210 14.85 9.44 -19.82
#